data_AF-A0ABD5AYG3-F1
#
_entry.id   AF-A0ABD5AYG3-F1
#
_cell.length_a   1.000
_cell.length_b   1.000
_cell.length_c   1.000
_cell.angle_alpha   90.00
_cell.angle_beta   90.00
_cell.angle_gamma   90.00
#
_symmetry.space_group_name_H-M   'P 1'
#
loop_
_entity.id
_entity.type
_entity.pdbx_description
1 polymer ?
#
loop_
_entity_poly.entity_id
_entity_poly.type
_entity_poly.pdbx_seq_one_letter_code
_entity_poly.pdbx_strand_id
1 'polypeptide(L)' 'MSSCGPKDKKHEVSVYGDFKCPYTKKFEEKIMPKLTREYIDIEKVTYTYVNAAILGDDARLGSAAAHAVQYIAPHQFL' A
#
# COMPACT_ATOMS: atom_id res chain seq x y z
N MET A 1 -19.02 -2.40 5.14
CA MET A 1 -18.72 -1.45 4.04
C MET A 1 -19.21 -2.09 2.75
N SER A 2 -20.28 -1.54 2.17
CA SER A 2 -20.93 -2.11 0.98
C SER A 2 -20.14 -1.74 -0.26
N SER A 3 -19.73 -2.75 -1.03
CA SER A 3 -19.13 -2.56 -2.36
C SER A 3 -20.21 -2.18 -3.36
N CYS A 4 -20.33 -0.88 -3.68
CA CYS A 4 -21.08 -0.41 -4.85
C CYS A 4 -20.13 -0.38 -6.05
N GLY A 5 -20.12 -1.44 -6.86
CA GLY A 5 -19.32 -1.53 -8.08
C GLY A 5 -19.77 -2.71 -8.97
N PRO A 6 -19.44 -2.70 -10.27
CA PRO A 6 -19.78 -3.79 -11.19
C PRO A 6 -19.27 -5.13 -10.65
N LYS A 7 -20.08 -6.19 -10.77
CA LYS A 7 -19.81 -7.53 -10.21
C LYS A 7 -18.52 -8.18 -10.73
N ASP A 8 -17.94 -7.64 -11.80
CA ASP A 8 -16.76 -8.20 -12.50
C ASP A 8 -15.42 -7.51 -12.16
N LYS A 9 -15.39 -6.55 -11.22
CA LYS A 9 -14.11 -5.97 -10.78
C LYS A 9 -13.41 -6.89 -9.78
N LYS A 10 -12.14 -7.25 -10.08
CA LYS A 10 -11.19 -7.72 -9.06
C LYS A 10 -11.28 -6.75 -7.87
N HIS A 11 -11.51 -7.29 -6.67
CA HIS A 11 -11.65 -6.48 -5.47
C HIS A 11 -10.38 -5.64 -5.26
N GLU A 12 -10.51 -4.37 -4.90
CA GLU A 12 -9.37 -3.48 -4.69
C GLU A 12 -9.20 -3.17 -3.20
N VAL A 13 -7.96 -3.24 -2.73
CA VAL A 13 -7.56 -2.81 -1.39
C VAL A 13 -6.55 -1.69 -1.54
N SER A 14 -6.99 -0.47 -1.27
CA SER A 14 -6.13 0.72 -1.30
C SER A 14 -5.77 1.13 0.13
N VAL A 15 -4.47 1.17 0.44
CA VAL A 15 -3.95 1.59 1.75
C VAL A 15 -3.33 2.97 1.62
N TYR A 16 -3.91 3.94 2.32
CA TYR A 16 -3.35 5.29 2.45
C TYR A 16 -2.46 5.31 3.69
N GLY A 17 -1.15 5.36 3.46
CA GLY A 17 -0.16 5.20 4.52
C GLY A 17 0.87 6.32 4.54
N ASP A 18 1.48 6.50 5.70
CA ASP A 18 2.56 7.45 5.92
C ASP A 18 3.74 6.70 6.56
N PHE A 19 4.94 6.87 6.00
CA PHE A 19 6.15 6.18 6.45
C PHE A 19 6.53 6.48 7.90
N LYS A 20 6.07 7.61 8.47
CA LYS A 20 6.29 7.94 9.89
C LYS A 20 5.19 7.45 10.81
N CYS A 21 4.07 6.97 10.29
CA CYS A 21 2.94 6.57 11.11
C CYS A 21 3.22 5.23 11.80
N PRO A 22 3.21 5.16 13.15
CA PRO A 22 3.45 3.90 13.86
C PRO A 22 2.34 2.87 13.62
N TYR A 23 1.15 3.30 13.23
CA TYR A 23 0.06 2.39 12.86
C TYR A 23 0.24 1.81 11.47
N THR A 24 0.75 2.59 10.51
CA THR A 24 1.16 2.07 9.20
C THR A 24 2.25 1.02 9.38
N LYS A 25 3.26 1.27 10.24
CA LYS A 25 4.25 0.25 10.60
C LYS A 25 3.62 -1.04 11.17
N LYS A 26 2.71 -0.92 12.15
CA LYS A 26 2.03 -2.10 12.73
C LYS A 26 1.19 -2.85 11.70
N PHE A 27 0.57 -2.14 10.76
CA PHE A 27 -0.18 -2.74 9.65
C PHE A 27 0.74 -3.53 8.73
N GLU A 28 1.85 -2.94 8.29
CA GLU A 28 2.88 -3.60 7.47
C GLU A 28 3.45 -4.85 8.17
N GLU A 29 3.76 -4.77 9.47
CA GLU A 29 4.36 -5.90 10.19
C GLU A 29 3.37 -7.04 10.49
N LYS A 30 2.08 -6.74 10.71
CA LYS A 30 1.12 -7.72 11.25
C LYS A 30 0.02 -8.14 10.29
N ILE A 31 -0.37 -7.26 9.37
CA ILE A 31 -1.54 -7.44 8.50
C ILE A 31 -1.10 -7.73 7.07
N MET A 32 -0.12 -7.00 6.53
CA MET A 32 0.33 -7.19 5.16
C MET A 32 0.78 -8.63 4.86
N PRO A 33 1.55 -9.34 5.71
CA PRO A 33 1.93 -10.73 5.42
C PRO A 33 0.73 -11.66 5.23
N LYS A 34 -0.35 -11.44 5.99
CA LYS A 34 -1.59 -12.21 5.88
C LYS A 34 -2.38 -11.81 4.64
N LEU A 35 -2.49 -10.50 4.38
CA LEU A 35 -3.17 -9.95 3.22
C LEU A 35 -2.52 -10.46 1.92
N THR A 36 -1.18 -10.44 1.87
CA THR A 36 -0.40 -10.94 0.75
C THR A 36 -0.69 -12.41 0.48
N ARG A 37 -0.49 -13.28 1.48
CA ARG A 37 -0.67 -14.73 1.32
C ARG A 37 -2.11 -15.13 0.98
N GLU A 38 -3.09 -14.50 1.62
CA GLU A 38 -4.49 -14.95 1.56
C GLU A 38 -5.31 -14.27 0.45
N TYR A 39 -4.80 -13.18 -0.14
CA TYR A 39 -5.55 -12.38 -1.10
C TYR A 39 -4.73 -11.88 -2.30
N ILE A 40 -3.48 -11.42 -2.12
CA ILE A 40 -2.70 -10.81 -3.21
C ILE A 40 -2.04 -11.89 -4.08
N ASP A 41 -1.31 -12.83 -3.47
CA ASP A 41 -0.55 -13.87 -4.18
C ASP A 41 -1.46 -14.81 -4.98
N ILE A 42 -2.70 -15.00 -4.53
CA ILE A 42 -3.73 -15.81 -5.19
C ILE A 42 -4.70 -14.96 -6.03
N GLU A 43 -4.30 -13.72 -6.34
CA GLU A 43 -5.00 -12.78 -7.23
C GLU A 43 -6.47 -12.48 -6.91
N LYS A 44 -6.89 -12.64 -5.65
CA LYS A 44 -8.26 -12.32 -5.20
C LYS A 44 -8.47 -10.81 -5.08
N VAL A 45 -7.42 -10.06 -4.79
CA VAL A 45 -7.47 -8.60 -4.68
C VAL A 45 -6.31 -7.95 -5.43
N THR A 46 -6.55 -6.75 -5.95
CA THR A 46 -5.50 -5.83 -6.38
C THR A 46 -5.16 -4.92 -5.21
N TYR A 47 -3.88 -4.85 -4.85
CA TYR A 47 -3.39 -4.01 -3.76
C TYR A 47 -2.72 -2.75 -4.29
N THR A 48 -3.06 -1.60 -3.71
CA THR A 48 -2.45 -0.31 -4.03
C THR A 48 -2.05 0.39 -2.74
N TYR A 49 -0.78 0.80 -2.63
CA TYR A 49 -0.34 1.68 -1.55
C TYR A 49 -0.29 3.13 -2.04
N VAL A 50 -0.86 4.05 -1.27
CA VAL A 50 -0.90 5.49 -1.56
C VAL A 50 -0.15 6.24 -0.49
N ASN A 51 0.87 6.99 -0.89
CA ASN A 51 1.66 7.83 0.01
C ASN A 51 0.85 9.05 0.47
N ALA A 52 0.43 9.06 1.74
CA ALA A 52 -0.35 10.15 2.32
C ALA A 52 0.52 11.38 2.68
N ALA A 53 1.75 11.15 3.15
CA ALA A 53 2.74 12.21 3.49
C ALA A 53 2.18 13.36 4.36
N ILE A 54 1.46 13.01 5.42
CA ILE A 54 0.76 13.95 6.31
C ILE A 54 1.54 14.27 7.60
N LEU A 55 2.63 13.56 7.89
CA LEU A 55 3.41 13.71 9.14
C LEU A 55 4.70 14.56 8.98
N GLY A 56 4.61 15.66 8.23
CA GLY A 56 5.68 16.65 8.07
C GLY A 56 6.71 16.31 7.00
N ASP A 57 7.82 17.04 6.97
CA ASP A 57 8.76 17.01 5.84
C ASP A 57 9.49 15.68 5.68
N ASP A 58 9.85 15.01 6.77
CA ASP A 58 10.42 13.67 6.72
C ASP A 58 9.47 12.64 6.07
N ALA A 59 8.15 12.78 6.30
CA ALA A 59 7.15 11.91 5.67
C ALA A 59 7.04 12.18 4.17
N ARG A 60 7.15 13.46 3.78
CA ARG A 60 7.23 13.88 2.36
C ARG A 60 8.50 13.37 1.70
N LEU A 61 9.64 13.41 2.40
CA LEU A 61 10.90 12.85 1.92
C LEU A 61 10.79 11.33 1.72
N GLY A 62 10.22 10.60 2.69
CA GLY A 62 9.96 9.17 2.55
C GLY A 62 9.05 8.84 1.36
N SER A 63 7.98 9.62 1.17
CA SER A 63 7.10 9.53 0.01
C SER A 63 7.84 9.74 -1.32
N ALA A 64 8.64 10.79 -1.40
CA ALA A 64 9.44 11.07 -2.59
C ALA A 64 10.46 9.96 -2.88
N ALA A 65 11.13 9.43 -1.85
CA ALA A 65 12.06 8.32 -1.97
C ALA A 65 11.37 7.05 -2.50
N ALA A 66 10.18 6.71 -1.97
CA ALA A 66 9.40 5.59 -2.44
C ALA A 66 9.03 5.73 -3.92
N HIS A 67 8.52 6.90 -4.32
CA HIS A 67 8.23 7.19 -5.73
C HIS A 67 9.48 7.12 -6.63
N ALA A 68 10.62 7.60 -6.15
CA ALA A 68 11.88 7.55 -6.90
C ALA A 68 12.30 6.10 -7.17
N VAL A 69 12.24 5.22 -6.17
CA VAL A 69 12.56 3.78 -6.35
C VAL A 69 11.57 3.14 -7.33
N GLN A 70 10.26 3.41 -7.17
CA GLN A 70 9.24 2.89 -8.09
C GLN A 70 9.50 3.31 -9.55
N TYR A 71 9.94 4.54 -9.77
CA TYR A 71 10.22 5.08 -11.10
C TYR A 71 11.54 4.56 -11.69
N ILE A 72 12.61 4.54 -10.89
CA ILE A 72 13.98 4.24 -11.35
C ILE A 72 14.24 2.72 -11.39
N ALA A 73 13.76 1.99 -10.38
CA ALA A 73 14.03 0.57 -10.19
C ALA A 73 12.75 -0.16 -9.73
N PRO A 74 11.73 -0.25 -10.59
CA PRO A 74 10.43 -0.83 -10.22
C PRO A 74 10.52 -2.28 -9.72
N HIS A 75 11.49 -3.07 -10.21
CA HIS A 75 11.71 -4.44 -9.74
C HIS A 75 12.38 -4.55 -8.36
N GLN A 76 12.88 -3.43 -7.82
CA GLN A 76 13.39 -3.34 -6.44
C GLN A 76 12.39 -2.65 -5.51
N PHE A 77 11.28 -2.16 -6.05
CA PHE A 77 10.19 -1.57 -5.28
C PHE A 77 9.33 -2.70 -4.71
N LEU A 78 9.79 -3.24 -3.57
CA LEU A 78 9.19 -4.35 -2.80
C LEU A 78 8.97 -5.64 -3.58
#